data_AF-A0A6A5GCZ5-F1
#
_entry.id   AF-A0A6A5GCZ5-F1
#
_cell.length_a   1.000
_cell.length_b   1.000
_cell.length_c   1.000
_cell.angle_alpha   90.00
_cell.angle_beta   90.00
_cell.angle_gamma   90.00
#
_symmetry.space_group_name_H-M   'P 1'
#
loop_
_entity.id
_entity.type
_entity.pdbx_description
1 polymer ?
#
loop_
_entity_poly.entity_id
_entity_poly.type
_entity_poly.pdbx_seq_one_letter_code
_entity_poly.pdbx_strand_id
1 'polypeptide(L)'
;MTSFILILILFSEYANAQISPILDLTNQTDTHLIPAANCIFTESVIDSASMNKFPKNCATVCASPLYIGNETDLTEKQLTNALKNMKHLIGELIVSGSKFKTGKFLAALETIDCDNTGYFQWTSNDNLTEIGLLNLKTIACRIEINSNKMLTKLNLPNMVPTPSLTANYSRIDVEISNNSATLCVTVQEMANLVSNQNVDIRIMPQSYCSMGMNSSTEKTCGFENSSLSTMESGCVRVCGDVKIELNDEEHTHKLKTVKKIFGSLTIDGTNLTNIDFLDGLESVVALKDDEAAIRVQYNPNLSNVSFPSLKRVYADISDSIVFQNNSEELLMDPSICWGIRKALNTTDASIPTIDGQQCVGPIIVHTETSVVVNTEINVIVNTDVNVIVNTEVNTVLPTEIPSMASTVWSTIFPSEGLTTPTTVAPTVEPTEPPGDPRCTPGCTFEPTILDSATLKYFPKNCSTVCSASALYIGYETDLTEKQMIDTLKNMKHLVGDLIVTRSKYKTARFLASLESVDCYNYGFFKFTLNDKMTEIGLPNLTNVSCRIHISSNNNLTRLNMPHVMPIQSTYANYSTIDVEISYSAPSFCITIQEMSNLMTYEYIKFSLITGSYCAVSSNSTSSEKKT
;
A
#
# COMPACT_ATOMS: atom_id res chain seq x y z
N MET A 1 18.93 10.13 49.07
CA MET A 1 19.47 8.78 48.78
C MET A 1 18.37 7.69 48.76
N THR A 2 17.12 8.08 48.47
CA THR A 2 15.94 7.18 48.37
C THR A 2 15.22 7.31 47.01
N SER A 3 15.57 8.30 46.18
CA SER A 3 14.99 8.46 44.83
C SER A 3 15.76 7.73 43.72
N PHE A 4 16.91 7.12 44.01
CA PHE A 4 17.71 6.37 43.02
C PHE A 4 17.42 4.86 43.01
N ILE A 5 16.66 4.34 43.99
CA ILE A 5 16.32 2.91 44.10
C ILE A 5 14.97 2.60 43.42
N LEU A 6 14.09 3.58 43.25
CA LEU A 6 12.79 3.37 42.60
C LEU A 6 12.88 3.26 41.06
N ILE A 7 13.91 3.87 40.45
CA ILE A 7 14.12 3.81 39.00
C ILE A 7 14.70 2.45 38.58
N LEU A 8 15.44 1.76 39.46
CA LEU A 8 16.00 0.43 39.17
C LEU A 8 14.96 -0.71 39.28
N ILE A 9 13.84 -0.50 39.97
CA ILE A 9 12.78 -1.52 40.07
C ILE A 9 11.83 -1.45 38.86
N LEU A 10 11.55 -0.25 38.33
CA LEU A 10 10.72 -0.06 37.13
C LEU A 10 11.38 -0.54 35.83
N PHE A 11 12.72 -0.65 35.76
CA PHE A 11 13.41 -1.29 34.64
C PHE A 11 13.49 -2.82 34.74
N SER A 12 13.20 -3.42 35.91
CA SER A 12 13.18 -4.88 36.06
C SER A 12 11.81 -5.51 35.77
N GLU A 13 10.73 -4.74 35.87
CA GLU A 13 9.37 -5.20 35.55
C GLU A 13 9.00 -5.00 34.07
N TYR A 14 9.72 -4.14 33.33
CA TYR A 14 9.56 -4.00 31.86
C TYR A 14 10.28 -5.09 31.05
N ALA A 15 11.17 -5.88 31.68
CA ALA A 15 11.88 -6.99 31.01
C ALA A 15 11.09 -8.33 31.03
N ASN A 16 9.88 -8.36 31.60
CA ASN A 16 9.12 -9.61 31.79
C ASN A 16 7.68 -9.56 31.22
N ALA A 17 7.39 -8.64 30.31
CA ALA A 17 6.09 -8.54 29.61
C ALA A 17 6.25 -8.46 28.08
N GLN A 18 7.05 -9.36 27.52
CA GLN A 18 7.00 -9.77 26.11
C GLN A 18 7.17 -11.29 26.07
N ILE A 19 6.24 -11.99 26.72
CA ILE A 19 5.97 -13.39 26.37
C ILE A 19 4.85 -13.29 25.34
N SER A 20 5.20 -13.39 24.06
CA SER A 20 4.24 -13.65 23.00
C SER A 20 3.31 -14.77 23.46
N PRO A 21 1.99 -14.67 23.23
CA PRO A 21 1.11 -15.78 23.54
C PRO A 21 1.66 -17.00 22.81
N ILE A 22 1.80 -18.10 23.54
CA ILE A 22 2.08 -19.43 23.02
C ILE A 22 1.32 -19.54 21.70
N LEU A 23 2.05 -19.66 20.59
CA LEU A 23 1.50 -20.18 19.35
C LEU A 23 0.81 -21.48 19.78
N ASP A 24 -0.52 -21.54 19.73
CA ASP A 24 -1.27 -22.74 20.09
C ASP A 24 -0.96 -23.82 19.05
N LEU A 25 0.19 -24.46 19.20
CA LEU A 25 0.70 -25.56 18.37
C LEU A 25 -0.17 -26.82 18.51
N THR A 26 -1.30 -26.77 19.22
CA THR A 26 -2.22 -27.91 19.37
C THR A 26 -3.39 -27.91 18.40
N ASN A 27 -3.62 -26.83 17.63
CA ASN A 27 -4.75 -26.72 16.69
C ASN A 27 -4.36 -26.56 15.20
N GLN A 28 -3.14 -26.94 14.81
CA GLN A 28 -2.80 -27.03 13.39
C GLN A 28 -3.35 -28.34 12.78
N THR A 29 -4.31 -28.21 11.86
CA THR A 29 -4.85 -29.30 11.05
C THR A 29 -4.09 -29.49 9.73
N ASP A 30 -2.92 -28.87 9.55
CA ASP A 30 -2.09 -29.04 8.37
C ASP A 30 -0.85 -29.92 8.68
N THR A 31 -0.80 -31.09 8.06
CA THR A 31 0.11 -32.20 8.41
C THR A 31 1.57 -32.01 7.98
N HIS A 32 2.01 -30.81 7.59
CA HIS A 32 3.30 -30.66 6.91
C HIS A 32 4.47 -30.05 7.68
N LEU A 33 4.30 -29.41 8.85
CA LEU A 33 5.43 -28.83 9.60
C LEU A 33 5.26 -28.85 11.13
N ILE A 34 4.76 -29.94 11.72
CA ILE A 34 4.92 -30.13 13.17
C ILE A 34 6.33 -30.69 13.41
N PRO A 35 7.28 -29.92 13.98
CA PRO A 35 8.59 -30.45 14.28
C PRO A 35 8.46 -31.56 15.33
N ALA A 36 9.30 -32.58 15.23
CA ALA A 36 9.42 -33.54 16.31
C ALA A 36 9.75 -32.78 17.62
N ALA A 37 9.13 -33.16 18.74
CA ALA A 37 9.24 -32.44 20.01
C ALA A 37 10.70 -32.19 20.48
N ASN A 38 11.66 -33.00 20.01
CA ASN A 38 13.09 -32.86 20.26
C ASN A 38 13.80 -31.83 19.37
N CYS A 39 13.09 -31.12 18.49
CA CYS A 39 13.61 -30.09 17.59
C CYS A 39 13.15 -28.67 18.00
N ILE A 40 12.65 -28.52 19.23
CA ILE A 40 12.27 -27.24 19.81
C ILE A 40 13.43 -26.76 20.68
N PHE A 41 13.92 -25.56 20.40
CA PHE A 41 14.91 -24.86 21.19
C PHE A 41 14.21 -23.79 22.03
N THR A 42 14.10 -24.05 23.33
CA THR A 42 13.36 -23.20 24.27
C THR A 42 14.21 -22.10 24.90
N GLU A 43 15.53 -22.18 24.75
CA GLU A 43 16.42 -21.08 25.16
C GLU A 43 16.41 -20.04 24.04
N SER A 44 16.38 -18.75 24.38
CA SER A 44 16.39 -17.71 23.34
C SER A 44 17.81 -17.36 22.89
N VAL A 45 18.78 -17.43 23.80
CA VAL A 45 20.17 -16.99 23.58
C VAL A 45 21.06 -18.16 23.21
N ILE A 46 21.94 -17.99 22.20
CA ILE A 46 22.95 -18.96 21.81
C ILE A 46 24.30 -18.66 22.47
N ASP A 47 24.67 -19.47 23.46
CA ASP A 47 25.94 -19.42 24.19
C ASP A 47 26.37 -20.83 24.62
N SER A 48 27.57 -21.00 25.18
CA SER A 48 28.06 -22.31 25.63
C SER A 48 27.12 -23.04 26.60
N ALA A 49 26.32 -22.32 27.40
CA ALA A 49 25.39 -22.93 28.35
C ALA A 49 24.15 -23.50 27.64
N SER A 50 23.58 -22.76 26.69
CA SER A 50 22.41 -23.17 25.91
C SER A 50 22.74 -24.19 24.81
N MET A 51 23.98 -24.23 24.32
CA MET A 51 24.40 -25.17 23.26
C MET A 51 24.28 -26.66 23.60
N ASN A 52 24.15 -27.01 24.87
CA ASN A 52 23.89 -28.39 25.29
C ASN A 52 22.42 -28.80 25.07
N LYS A 53 21.51 -27.83 25.00
CA LYS A 53 20.07 -28.01 24.75
C LYS A 53 19.70 -27.81 23.27
N PHE A 54 20.57 -27.20 22.48
CA PHE A 54 20.32 -26.98 21.06
C PHE A 54 20.16 -28.31 20.28
N PRO A 55 19.11 -28.47 19.46
CA PRO A 55 18.81 -29.71 18.76
C PRO A 55 19.69 -29.93 17.52
N LYS A 56 20.96 -30.28 17.74
CA LYS A 56 22.03 -30.37 16.72
C LYS A 56 21.76 -31.32 15.54
N ASN A 57 20.82 -32.26 15.66
CA ASN A 57 20.52 -33.26 14.64
C ASN A 57 19.25 -32.94 13.82
N CYS A 58 18.59 -31.82 14.11
CA CYS A 58 17.34 -31.45 13.45
C CYS A 58 17.60 -30.61 12.21
N ALA A 59 16.87 -30.93 11.14
CA ALA A 59 16.84 -30.12 9.91
C ALA A 59 15.91 -28.91 10.05
N THR A 60 14.78 -29.10 10.71
CA THR A 60 13.83 -28.02 11.07
C THR A 60 13.92 -27.79 12.57
N VAL A 61 14.13 -26.54 12.98
CA VAL A 61 14.21 -26.14 14.38
C VAL A 61 13.17 -25.07 14.65
N CYS A 62 12.40 -25.24 15.73
CA CYS A 62 11.56 -24.18 16.29
C CYS A 62 12.30 -23.43 17.38
N ALA A 63 12.31 -22.10 17.34
CA ALA A 63 12.92 -21.26 18.37
C ALA A 63 12.07 -20.01 18.64
N SER A 64 12.15 -19.44 19.84
CA SER A 64 11.38 -18.24 20.19
C SER A 64 12.16 -17.30 21.12
N PRO A 65 12.90 -16.31 20.58
CA PRO A 65 13.57 -16.23 19.27
C PRO A 65 14.90 -17.02 19.24
N LEU A 66 15.58 -17.13 18.08
CA LEU A 66 16.99 -17.55 18.00
C LEU A 66 17.90 -16.31 17.99
N TYR A 67 18.49 -15.99 19.14
CA TYR A 67 19.29 -14.79 19.37
C TYR A 67 20.80 -15.09 19.46
N ILE A 68 21.60 -14.35 18.68
CA ILE A 68 23.07 -14.43 18.65
C ILE A 68 23.64 -13.02 18.78
N GLY A 69 24.02 -12.62 19.99
CA GLY A 69 24.48 -11.26 20.26
C GLY A 69 25.87 -11.14 20.89
N ASN A 70 26.05 -10.11 21.71
CA ASN A 70 27.32 -9.80 22.37
C ASN A 70 27.63 -10.78 23.53
N GLU A 71 26.59 -11.40 24.07
CA GLU A 71 26.63 -12.36 25.17
C GLU A 71 27.15 -13.74 24.74
N THR A 72 27.20 -14.03 23.44
CA THR A 72 27.72 -15.30 22.95
C THR A 72 29.24 -15.41 23.16
N ASP A 73 29.65 -16.39 23.98
CA ASP A 73 31.05 -16.73 24.22
C ASP A 73 31.63 -17.67 23.13
N LEU A 74 30.78 -18.17 22.23
CA LEU A 74 31.13 -19.10 21.18
C LEU A 74 32.01 -18.46 20.10
N THR A 75 32.83 -19.30 19.47
CA THR A 75 33.56 -18.98 18.24
C THR A 75 32.71 -19.29 17.01
N GLU A 76 33.01 -18.65 15.88
CA GLU A 76 32.33 -18.90 14.61
C GLU A 76 32.35 -20.39 14.24
N LYS A 77 33.49 -21.09 14.45
CA LYS A 77 33.61 -22.53 14.21
C LYS A 77 32.68 -23.36 15.11
N GLN A 78 32.48 -22.98 16.36
CA GLN A 78 31.55 -23.68 17.26
C GLN A 78 30.11 -23.50 16.79
N LEU A 79 29.72 -22.27 16.42
CA LEU A 79 28.41 -21.99 15.84
C LEU A 79 28.17 -22.77 14.55
N THR A 80 29.10 -22.68 13.59
CA THR A 80 29.02 -23.42 12.31
C THR A 80 28.81 -24.91 12.56
N ASN A 81 29.60 -25.52 13.45
CA ASN A 81 29.49 -26.95 13.74
C ASN A 81 28.18 -27.35 14.37
N ALA A 82 27.59 -26.48 15.20
CA ALA A 82 26.37 -26.79 15.91
C ALA A 82 25.10 -26.52 15.09
N LEU A 83 25.12 -25.50 14.24
CA LEU A 83 23.99 -25.07 13.42
C LEU A 83 23.98 -25.71 12.02
N LYS A 84 25.04 -26.44 11.62
CA LYS A 84 25.21 -27.01 10.27
C LYS A 84 24.05 -27.87 9.74
N ASN A 85 23.25 -28.46 10.62
CA ASN A 85 22.15 -29.33 10.22
C ASN A 85 20.83 -28.56 10.10
N MET A 86 20.72 -27.37 10.71
CA MET A 86 19.53 -26.54 10.68
C MET A 86 19.38 -25.89 9.30
N LYS A 87 18.43 -26.39 8.53
CA LYS A 87 18.05 -25.93 7.20
C LYS A 87 16.79 -25.07 7.23
N HIS A 88 15.91 -25.29 8.20
CA HIS A 88 14.65 -24.57 8.33
C HIS A 88 14.53 -24.05 9.75
N LEU A 89 14.32 -22.74 9.89
CA LEU A 89 14.00 -22.11 11.16
C LEU A 89 12.52 -21.71 11.15
N ILE A 90 11.77 -22.18 12.15
CA ILE A 90 10.45 -21.65 12.47
C ILE A 90 10.63 -20.80 13.73
N GLY A 91 10.48 -19.50 13.60
CA GLY A 91 10.80 -18.51 14.61
C GLY A 91 11.75 -17.43 14.12
N GLU A 92 11.92 -16.43 14.97
CA GLU A 92 12.71 -15.24 14.65
C GLU A 92 14.22 -15.53 14.69
N LEU A 93 14.97 -14.86 13.81
CA LEU A 93 16.42 -14.86 13.81
C LEU A 93 16.93 -13.46 14.10
N ILE A 94 17.61 -13.28 15.21
CA ILE A 94 18.13 -11.99 15.64
C ILE A 94 19.63 -12.10 15.88
N VAL A 95 20.42 -11.36 15.11
CA VAL A 95 21.88 -11.23 15.27
C VAL A 95 22.21 -9.79 15.61
N SER A 96 22.49 -9.52 16.88
CA SER A 96 22.57 -8.13 17.39
C SER A 96 23.82 -7.87 18.23
N GLY A 97 24.63 -6.89 17.86
CA GLY A 97 25.84 -6.55 18.63
C GLY A 97 26.93 -7.64 18.61
N SER A 98 26.86 -8.58 17.67
CA SER A 98 27.78 -9.71 17.60
C SER A 98 29.19 -9.29 17.16
N LYS A 99 30.18 -10.09 17.57
CA LYS A 99 31.60 -9.89 17.24
C LYS A 99 32.01 -10.45 15.87
N PHE A 100 31.10 -11.12 15.16
CA PHE A 100 31.41 -11.91 13.96
C PHE A 100 31.54 -11.03 12.72
N LYS A 101 32.43 -11.44 11.81
CA LYS A 101 32.67 -10.73 10.55
C LYS A 101 31.70 -11.14 9.44
N THR A 102 31.12 -12.34 9.54
CA THR A 102 30.18 -12.88 8.55
C THR A 102 29.07 -13.67 9.23
N GLY A 103 27.94 -13.82 8.55
CA GLY A 103 26.85 -14.72 8.97
C GLY A 103 27.01 -16.18 8.53
N LYS A 104 28.18 -16.58 7.99
CA LYS A 104 28.42 -17.91 7.41
C LYS A 104 28.29 -19.07 8.40
N PHE A 105 28.26 -18.80 9.70
CA PHE A 105 27.91 -19.80 10.70
C PHE A 105 26.47 -20.33 10.56
N LEU A 106 25.61 -19.65 9.79
CA LEU A 106 24.26 -20.09 9.39
C LEU A 106 24.18 -20.53 7.92
N ALA A 107 25.30 -20.83 7.25
CA ALA A 107 25.32 -21.10 5.81
C ALA A 107 24.47 -22.30 5.34
N ALA A 108 24.07 -23.20 6.25
CA ALA A 108 23.18 -24.33 5.93
C ALA A 108 21.69 -23.94 5.84
N LEU A 109 21.33 -22.75 6.32
CA LEU A 109 19.95 -22.29 6.42
C LEU A 109 19.37 -22.06 5.02
N GLU A 110 18.22 -22.67 4.76
CA GLU A 110 17.48 -22.62 3.50
C GLU A 110 16.18 -21.83 3.61
N THR A 111 15.49 -21.88 4.77
CA THR A 111 14.24 -21.13 4.97
C THR A 111 14.12 -20.58 6.39
N ILE A 112 13.42 -19.45 6.53
CA ILE A 112 13.01 -18.89 7.81
C ILE A 112 11.53 -18.53 7.73
N ASP A 113 10.73 -19.01 8.67
CA ASP A 113 9.32 -18.66 8.81
C ASP A 113 9.07 -18.09 10.20
N CYS A 114 8.62 -16.84 10.28
CA CYS A 114 8.24 -16.20 11.54
C CYS A 114 6.89 -15.49 11.42
N ASP A 115 5.96 -16.12 10.69
CA ASP A 115 4.57 -15.70 10.54
C ASP A 115 4.42 -14.26 10.00
N ASN A 116 5.36 -13.83 9.15
CA ASN A 116 5.47 -12.51 8.52
C ASN A 116 5.65 -11.31 9.47
N THR A 117 5.39 -11.47 10.76
CA THR A 117 5.41 -10.39 11.77
C THR A 117 6.65 -10.40 12.64
N GLY A 118 7.28 -11.57 12.83
CA GLY A 118 8.56 -11.71 13.52
C GLY A 118 9.73 -11.19 12.70
N TYR A 119 10.92 -11.25 13.28
CA TYR A 119 12.11 -10.60 12.73
C TYR A 119 13.15 -11.56 12.14
N PHE A 120 13.66 -11.17 10.98
CA PHE A 120 15.00 -11.48 10.51
C PHE A 120 15.85 -10.23 10.66
N GLN A 121 16.65 -10.20 11.72
CA GLN A 121 17.31 -8.99 12.18
C GLN A 121 18.82 -9.15 12.23
N TRP A 122 19.52 -8.18 11.62
CA TRP A 122 20.97 -8.00 11.72
C TRP A 122 21.25 -6.56 12.14
N THR A 123 21.46 -6.33 13.45
CA THR A 123 21.53 -4.98 14.02
C THR A 123 22.83 -4.74 14.78
N SER A 124 23.45 -3.57 14.60
CA SER A 124 24.58 -3.11 15.43
C SER A 124 25.79 -4.05 15.45
N ASN A 125 26.02 -4.85 14.40
CA ASN A 125 27.18 -5.74 14.30
C ASN A 125 28.34 -4.97 13.66
N ASP A 126 29.09 -4.22 14.47
CA ASP A 126 30.14 -3.29 14.00
C ASP A 126 31.22 -3.96 13.14
N ASN A 127 31.52 -5.25 13.34
CA ASN A 127 32.54 -6.00 12.59
C ASN A 127 32.00 -6.72 11.35
N LEU A 128 30.67 -6.77 11.17
CA LEU A 128 30.04 -7.54 10.11
C LEU A 128 30.36 -6.92 8.75
N THR A 129 30.95 -7.71 7.86
CA THR A 129 31.33 -7.29 6.51
C THR A 129 30.39 -7.82 5.42
N GLU A 130 29.76 -8.97 5.68
CA GLU A 130 28.74 -9.59 4.85
C GLU A 130 27.78 -10.47 5.68
N ILE A 131 26.52 -10.62 5.26
CA ILE A 131 25.60 -11.60 5.87
C ILE A 131 25.89 -13.00 5.31
N GLY A 132 25.86 -13.18 3.98
CA GLY A 132 26.45 -14.35 3.33
C GLY A 132 25.68 -15.67 3.46
N LEU A 133 24.34 -15.63 3.58
CA LEU A 133 23.50 -16.83 3.61
C LEU A 133 23.13 -17.30 2.20
N LEU A 134 24.11 -17.90 1.51
CA LEU A 134 23.97 -18.28 0.10
C LEU A 134 22.86 -19.32 -0.19
N ASN A 135 22.52 -20.15 0.80
CA ASN A 135 21.50 -21.19 0.65
C ASN A 135 20.09 -20.73 1.06
N LEU A 136 19.95 -19.53 1.63
CA LEU A 136 18.66 -19.00 2.07
C LEU A 136 17.79 -18.70 0.85
N LYS A 137 16.68 -19.42 0.73
CA LYS A 137 15.73 -19.36 -0.40
C LYS A 137 14.49 -18.54 -0.05
N THR A 138 13.86 -18.84 1.07
CA THR A 138 12.59 -18.19 1.45
C THR A 138 12.67 -17.61 2.85
N ILE A 139 12.02 -16.45 3.01
CA ILE A 139 11.89 -15.78 4.29
C ILE A 139 10.48 -15.22 4.43
N ALA A 140 9.81 -15.56 5.52
CA ALA A 140 8.47 -15.11 5.86
C ALA A 140 8.52 -14.27 7.15
N CYS A 141 9.28 -13.17 7.09
CA CYS A 141 9.65 -12.33 8.23
C CYS A 141 9.79 -10.88 7.83
N ARG A 142 9.63 -9.95 8.78
CA ARG A 142 10.15 -8.59 8.64
C ARG A 142 11.67 -8.64 8.54
N ILE A 143 12.23 -7.95 7.55
CA ILE A 143 13.66 -7.92 7.27
C ILE A 143 14.20 -6.59 7.77
N GLU A 144 15.02 -6.65 8.83
CA GLU A 144 15.66 -5.46 9.40
C GLU A 144 17.18 -5.63 9.44
N ILE A 145 17.89 -4.82 8.67
CA ILE A 145 19.35 -4.84 8.61
C ILE A 145 19.83 -3.42 8.85
N ASN A 146 20.25 -3.11 10.08
CA ASN A 146 20.60 -1.73 10.42
C ASN A 146 21.82 -1.57 11.32
N SER A 147 22.43 -0.39 11.27
CA SER A 147 23.53 -0.02 12.15
C SER A 147 24.78 -0.92 12.05
N ASN A 148 25.02 -1.59 10.91
CA ASN A 148 26.21 -2.41 10.69
C ASN A 148 27.29 -1.61 9.93
N LYS A 149 28.19 -0.96 10.66
CA LYS A 149 29.12 0.04 10.11
C LYS A 149 30.09 -0.49 9.04
N MET A 150 30.45 -1.77 9.10
CA MET A 150 31.38 -2.41 8.17
C MET A 150 30.69 -3.26 7.10
N LEU A 151 29.36 -3.34 7.09
CA LEU A 151 28.61 -4.21 6.18
C LEU A 151 28.64 -3.62 4.78
N THR A 152 29.33 -4.27 3.85
CA THR A 152 29.48 -3.78 2.46
C THR A 152 28.70 -4.60 1.44
N LYS A 153 28.23 -5.79 1.82
CA LYS A 153 27.47 -6.71 0.95
C LYS A 153 26.42 -7.47 1.76
N LEU A 154 25.21 -7.63 1.23
CA LEU A 154 24.23 -8.56 1.81
C LEU A 154 24.67 -10.01 1.54
N ASN A 155 24.94 -10.33 0.28
CA ASN A 155 25.33 -11.66 -0.17
C ASN A 155 24.23 -12.70 0.12
N LEU A 156 23.01 -12.36 -0.30
CA LEU A 156 21.76 -13.14 -0.18
C LEU A 156 21.14 -13.42 -1.57
N PRO A 157 21.89 -13.99 -2.53
CA PRO A 157 21.50 -14.02 -3.94
C PRO A 157 20.23 -14.85 -4.25
N ASN A 158 19.90 -15.81 -3.38
CA ASN A 158 18.77 -16.73 -3.57
C ASN A 158 17.56 -16.40 -2.69
N MET A 159 17.68 -15.42 -1.80
CA MET A 159 16.64 -15.10 -0.83
C MET A 159 15.48 -14.37 -1.52
N VAL A 160 14.29 -14.95 -1.44
CA VAL A 160 13.02 -14.38 -1.91
C VAL A 160 12.06 -14.26 -0.72
N PRO A 161 11.68 -13.04 -0.31
CA PRO A 161 10.65 -12.87 0.71
C PRO A 161 9.33 -13.45 0.20
N THR A 162 8.81 -14.42 0.95
CA THR A 162 7.63 -15.20 0.58
C THR A 162 6.70 -15.24 1.78
N PRO A 163 5.49 -14.68 1.70
CA PRO A 163 4.55 -14.67 2.82
C PRO A 163 4.28 -16.08 3.32
N SER A 164 4.31 -16.25 4.64
CA SER A 164 3.91 -17.48 5.30
C SER A 164 2.46 -17.84 4.96
N LEU A 165 2.20 -19.13 4.75
CA LEU A 165 0.85 -19.67 4.50
C LEU A 165 -0.01 -19.70 5.76
N THR A 166 0.63 -19.67 6.94
CA THR A 166 -0.03 -19.72 8.24
C THR A 166 -0.27 -18.34 8.85
N ALA A 167 0.31 -17.30 8.26
CA ALA A 167 0.17 -15.95 8.77
C ALA A 167 -1.20 -15.33 8.41
N ASN A 168 -1.80 -14.64 9.37
CA ASN A 168 -3.02 -13.84 9.17
C ASN A 168 -2.76 -12.55 8.37
N TYR A 169 -1.50 -12.25 8.06
CA TYR A 169 -1.04 -11.06 7.38
C TYR A 169 -0.05 -11.45 6.29
N SER A 170 -0.24 -10.98 5.06
CA SER A 170 0.62 -11.36 3.94
C SER A 170 1.80 -10.43 3.69
N ARG A 171 1.80 -9.21 4.25
CA ARG A 171 2.84 -8.22 3.94
C ARG A 171 4.13 -8.46 4.73
N ILE A 172 5.25 -8.25 4.03
CA ILE A 172 6.61 -8.36 4.55
C ILE A 172 7.28 -6.99 4.40
N ASP A 173 7.69 -6.40 5.52
CA ASP A 173 8.43 -5.14 5.53
C ASP A 173 9.93 -5.40 5.36
N VAL A 174 10.59 -4.56 4.56
CA VAL A 174 12.05 -4.58 4.35
C VAL A 174 12.63 -3.22 4.67
N GLU A 175 13.55 -3.18 5.63
CA GLU A 175 14.30 -1.99 6.00
C GLU A 175 15.80 -2.29 6.12
N ILE A 176 16.61 -1.62 5.31
CA ILE A 176 18.07 -1.74 5.30
C ILE A 176 18.66 -0.33 5.43
N SER A 177 18.94 0.10 6.66
CA SER A 177 19.26 1.50 6.99
C SER A 177 20.52 1.64 7.86
N ASN A 178 21.18 2.80 7.87
CA ASN A 178 22.30 3.10 8.78
C ASN A 178 23.49 2.09 8.75
N ASN A 179 23.75 1.43 7.61
CA ASN A 179 24.89 0.53 7.44
C ASN A 179 26.12 1.27 6.87
N SER A 180 27.15 0.55 6.43
CA SER A 180 28.27 1.17 5.71
C SER A 180 27.78 2.00 4.52
N ALA A 181 28.35 3.19 4.32
CA ALA A 181 28.08 4.01 3.13
C ALA A 181 28.51 3.33 1.81
N THR A 182 29.30 2.27 1.89
CA THR A 182 29.72 1.46 0.72
C THR A 182 28.88 0.19 0.53
N LEU A 183 27.84 -0.01 1.35
CA LEU A 183 26.89 -1.10 1.16
C LEU A 183 26.20 -0.95 -0.19
N CYS A 184 26.29 -2.01 -0.98
CA CYS A 184 25.60 -2.10 -2.25
C CYS A 184 24.68 -3.33 -2.28
N VAL A 185 23.62 -3.25 -3.09
CA VAL A 185 22.69 -4.35 -3.34
C VAL A 185 22.90 -4.85 -4.77
N THR A 186 22.94 -6.16 -4.97
CA THR A 186 23.05 -6.71 -6.32
C THR A 186 21.70 -6.63 -7.05
N VAL A 187 21.75 -6.56 -8.38
CA VAL A 187 20.56 -6.61 -9.25
C VAL A 187 19.74 -7.90 -9.01
N GLN A 188 20.38 -9.01 -8.63
CA GLN A 188 19.68 -10.24 -8.28
C GLN A 188 18.94 -10.16 -6.95
N GLU A 189 19.58 -9.65 -5.89
CA GLU A 189 18.95 -9.45 -4.58
C GLU A 189 17.73 -8.53 -4.71
N MET A 190 17.89 -7.39 -5.41
CA MET A 190 16.77 -6.48 -5.63
C MET A 190 15.64 -7.13 -6.42
N ALA A 191 15.95 -7.89 -7.49
CA ALA A 191 14.93 -8.59 -8.26
C ALA A 191 14.12 -9.59 -7.43
N ASN A 192 14.76 -10.24 -6.45
CA ASN A 192 14.06 -11.13 -5.54
C ASN A 192 13.12 -10.34 -4.62
N LEU A 193 13.55 -9.19 -4.07
CA LEU A 193 12.72 -8.33 -3.22
C LEU A 193 11.49 -7.80 -3.97
N VAL A 194 11.66 -7.36 -5.22
CA VAL A 194 10.56 -6.82 -6.04
C VAL A 194 9.76 -7.87 -6.79
N SER A 195 9.97 -9.16 -6.50
CA SER A 195 9.24 -10.26 -7.17
C SER A 195 7.82 -10.48 -6.63
N ASN A 196 7.59 -10.25 -5.32
CA ASN A 196 6.30 -10.50 -4.65
C ASN A 196 5.61 -9.22 -4.16
N GLN A 197 4.39 -8.91 -4.64
CA GLN A 197 3.70 -7.63 -4.41
C GLN A 197 3.39 -7.34 -2.94
N ASN A 198 3.42 -8.36 -2.07
CA ASN A 198 3.23 -8.19 -0.63
C ASN A 198 4.51 -7.70 0.09
N VAL A 199 5.63 -7.57 -0.61
CA VAL A 199 6.87 -7.02 -0.05
C VAL A 199 6.83 -5.50 -0.14
N ASP A 200 6.81 -4.86 1.03
CA ASP A 200 6.91 -3.41 1.17
C ASP A 200 8.35 -3.01 1.51
N ILE A 201 8.98 -2.27 0.61
CA ILE A 201 10.35 -1.81 0.75
C ILE A 201 10.30 -0.40 1.33
N ARG A 202 10.80 -0.24 2.56
CA ARG A 202 10.80 1.05 3.27
C ARG A 202 12.06 1.84 2.95
N ILE A 203 13.22 1.30 3.32
CA ILE A 203 14.53 1.95 3.18
C ILE A 203 15.52 0.94 2.61
N MET A 204 16.35 1.37 1.67
CA MET A 204 17.37 0.54 1.03
C MET A 204 18.73 1.25 0.98
N PRO A 205 19.83 0.51 0.77
CA PRO A 205 21.12 1.12 0.49
C PRO A 205 21.09 1.89 -0.83
N GLN A 206 21.90 2.94 -0.91
CA GLN A 206 21.84 3.93 -1.99
C GLN A 206 22.54 3.51 -3.30
N SER A 207 23.03 2.27 -3.38
CA SER A 207 23.85 1.85 -4.52
C SER A 207 23.62 0.40 -4.94
N TYR A 208 23.70 0.17 -6.25
CA TYR A 208 23.85 -1.17 -6.81
C TYR A 208 25.31 -1.60 -6.81
N CYS A 209 25.56 -2.89 -6.59
CA CYS A 209 26.91 -3.43 -6.73
C CYS A 209 27.32 -3.46 -8.20
N SER A 210 28.58 -3.13 -8.49
CA SER A 210 29.13 -3.23 -9.85
C SER A 210 28.87 -4.61 -10.44
N MET A 211 28.31 -4.64 -11.65
CA MET A 211 27.96 -5.89 -12.31
C MET A 211 29.21 -6.72 -12.60
N GLY A 212 29.36 -7.85 -11.90
CA GLY A 212 30.15 -8.97 -12.39
C GLY A 212 29.35 -9.71 -13.45
N MET A 213 30.00 -10.21 -14.50
CA MET A 213 29.34 -11.02 -15.53
C MET A 213 28.66 -12.25 -14.90
N ASN A 214 27.35 -12.19 -14.68
CA ASN A 214 26.59 -13.30 -14.14
C ASN A 214 25.43 -13.66 -15.07
N SER A 215 25.35 -14.98 -15.30
CA SER A 215 24.39 -15.70 -16.11
C SER A 215 22.97 -15.64 -15.53
N SER A 216 22.26 -14.52 -15.71
CA SER A 216 20.80 -14.54 -15.62
C SER A 216 20.20 -15.22 -16.85
N THR A 217 19.08 -15.91 -16.69
CA THR A 217 18.29 -16.46 -17.81
C THR A 217 17.74 -15.36 -18.73
N GLU A 218 17.54 -14.16 -18.17
CA GLU A 218 17.11 -12.95 -18.87
C GLU A 218 18.33 -12.10 -19.27
N LYS A 219 18.34 -11.51 -20.48
CA LYS A 219 19.43 -10.63 -20.91
C LYS A 219 19.45 -9.34 -20.07
N THR A 220 20.55 -9.13 -19.34
CA THR A 220 20.80 -7.92 -18.55
C THR A 220 21.81 -7.03 -19.26
N CYS A 221 21.49 -5.75 -19.41
CA CYS A 221 22.35 -4.77 -20.06
C CYS A 221 22.79 -3.71 -19.06
N GLY A 222 24.10 -3.46 -19.00
CA GLY A 222 24.65 -2.36 -18.23
C GLY A 222 24.45 -1.05 -18.98
N PHE A 223 24.00 -0.04 -18.26
CA PHE A 223 23.68 1.28 -18.80
C PHE A 223 24.39 2.40 -18.02
N GLU A 224 25.24 2.07 -17.03
CA GLU A 224 26.09 3.04 -16.34
C GLU A 224 26.93 3.83 -17.35
N ASN A 225 26.69 5.14 -17.45
CA ASN A 225 27.39 6.07 -18.35
C ASN A 225 27.28 5.73 -19.85
N SER A 226 26.20 5.08 -20.26
CA SER A 226 25.92 4.73 -21.67
C SER A 226 24.77 5.57 -22.23
N SER A 227 24.69 5.69 -23.57
CA SER A 227 23.58 6.32 -24.27
C SER A 227 22.64 5.26 -24.87
N LEU A 228 21.40 5.64 -25.18
CA LEU A 228 20.50 4.72 -25.91
C LEU A 228 21.11 4.26 -27.24
N SER A 229 21.88 5.12 -27.91
CA SER A 229 22.56 4.81 -29.17
C SER A 229 23.57 3.67 -29.07
N THR A 230 24.24 3.49 -27.93
CA THR A 230 25.22 2.42 -27.71
C THR A 230 24.64 1.19 -27.01
N MET A 231 23.44 1.30 -26.43
CA MET A 231 22.77 0.17 -25.79
C MET A 231 22.53 -0.99 -26.76
N GLU A 232 22.74 -2.22 -26.32
CA GLU A 232 22.37 -3.40 -27.09
C GLU A 232 20.83 -3.54 -27.20
N SER A 233 20.34 -4.16 -28.26
CA SER A 233 18.92 -4.51 -28.38
C SER A 233 18.60 -5.83 -27.65
N GLY A 234 17.31 -6.04 -27.34
CA GLY A 234 16.82 -7.29 -26.74
C GLY A 234 17.08 -7.41 -25.23
N CYS A 235 17.46 -6.32 -24.58
CA CYS A 235 17.63 -6.28 -23.13
C CYS A 235 16.28 -6.47 -22.45
N VAL A 236 16.24 -7.36 -21.45
CA VAL A 236 15.06 -7.58 -20.59
C VAL A 236 15.22 -6.81 -19.29
N ARG A 237 16.44 -6.75 -18.78
CA ARG A 237 16.82 -6.02 -17.56
C ARG A 237 17.84 -4.96 -17.93
N VAL A 238 17.66 -3.75 -17.42
CA VAL A 238 18.63 -2.66 -17.53
C VAL A 238 19.16 -2.33 -16.15
N CYS A 239 20.48 -2.20 -16.01
CA CYS A 239 21.14 -1.79 -14.77
C CYS A 239 21.85 -0.45 -15.00
N GLY A 240 21.37 0.60 -14.35
CA GLY A 240 21.78 1.99 -14.58
C GLY A 240 20.58 2.86 -14.93
N ASP A 241 20.81 4.17 -14.87
CA ASP A 241 19.79 5.20 -15.06
C ASP A 241 19.54 5.45 -16.53
N VAL A 242 18.31 5.23 -16.98
CA VAL A 242 17.90 5.41 -18.37
C VAL A 242 17.45 6.84 -18.57
N LYS A 243 18.17 7.60 -19.40
CA LYS A 243 17.80 8.96 -19.78
C LYS A 243 17.53 9.04 -21.28
N ILE A 244 16.35 9.53 -21.64
CA ILE A 244 15.92 9.76 -23.02
C ILE A 244 15.80 11.27 -23.21
N GLU A 245 16.71 11.86 -23.97
CA GLU A 245 16.73 13.29 -24.26
C GLU A 245 16.45 13.56 -25.73
N LEU A 246 16.46 14.85 -26.09
CA LEU A 246 16.45 15.27 -27.49
C LEU A 246 17.57 14.56 -28.27
N ASN A 247 17.20 13.96 -29.40
CA ASN A 247 18.00 13.11 -30.30
C ASN A 247 18.13 11.62 -29.90
N ASP A 248 17.62 11.18 -28.74
CA ASP A 248 17.56 9.76 -28.41
C ASP A 248 16.32 9.06 -28.98
N GLU A 249 15.37 9.81 -29.56
CA GLU A 249 14.06 9.29 -29.97
C GLU A 249 14.16 8.15 -30.99
N GLU A 250 15.14 8.21 -31.91
CA GLU A 250 15.37 7.16 -32.92
C GLU A 250 15.87 5.82 -32.31
N HIS A 251 16.36 5.85 -31.08
CA HIS A 251 16.92 4.69 -30.38
C HIS A 251 15.98 4.09 -29.32
N THR A 252 14.82 4.71 -29.08
CA THR A 252 13.79 4.25 -28.11
C THR A 252 13.33 2.81 -28.36
N HIS A 253 13.34 2.35 -29.62
CA HIS A 253 13.00 0.98 -30.01
C HIS A 253 13.83 -0.11 -29.28
N LYS A 254 15.01 0.23 -28.76
CA LYS A 254 15.86 -0.71 -28.00
C LYS A 254 15.31 -1.01 -26.60
N LEU A 255 14.43 -0.17 -26.08
CA LEU A 255 13.76 -0.37 -24.80
C LEU A 255 12.52 -1.26 -24.91
N LYS A 256 12.08 -1.62 -26.12
CA LYS A 256 10.84 -2.37 -26.37
C LYS A 256 10.72 -3.71 -25.64
N THR A 257 11.85 -4.37 -25.36
CA THR A 257 11.89 -5.65 -24.64
C THR A 257 12.18 -5.50 -23.14
N VAL A 258 12.46 -4.29 -22.68
CA VAL A 258 12.85 -4.02 -21.30
C VAL A 258 11.64 -4.15 -20.40
N LYS A 259 11.79 -4.99 -19.37
CA LYS A 259 10.78 -5.24 -18.35
C LYS A 259 11.16 -4.64 -17.00
N LYS A 260 12.46 -4.52 -16.71
CA LYS A 260 12.95 -4.11 -15.39
C LYS A 260 14.10 -3.13 -15.54
N ILE A 261 13.99 -1.98 -14.89
CA ILE A 261 15.05 -0.99 -14.77
C ILE A 261 15.51 -0.96 -13.31
N PHE A 262 16.78 -1.32 -13.08
CA PHE A 262 17.48 -1.20 -11.80
C PHE A 262 18.30 0.09 -11.85
N GLY A 263 17.62 1.21 -11.59
CA GLY A 263 18.03 2.58 -11.85
C GLY A 263 16.78 3.47 -12.03
N SER A 264 16.98 4.73 -12.37
CA SER A 264 15.87 5.64 -12.72
C SER A 264 15.52 5.60 -14.21
N LEU A 265 14.34 6.10 -14.56
CA LEU A 265 13.90 6.38 -15.92
C LEU A 265 13.54 7.85 -16.04
N THR A 266 14.27 8.59 -16.88
CA THR A 266 14.04 10.00 -17.17
C THR A 266 13.77 10.21 -18.66
N ILE A 267 12.67 10.89 -19.00
CA ILE A 267 12.33 11.36 -20.35
C ILE A 267 12.25 12.88 -20.31
N ASP A 268 13.21 13.56 -20.92
CA ASP A 268 13.43 15.00 -20.74
C ASP A 268 13.60 15.72 -22.07
N GLY A 269 12.75 16.71 -22.36
CA GLY A 269 12.97 17.63 -23.47
C GLY A 269 12.84 17.00 -24.87
N THR A 270 12.10 15.90 -25.02
CA THR A 270 11.96 15.15 -26.29
C THR A 270 10.85 15.68 -27.18
N ASN A 271 10.88 15.28 -28.45
CA ASN A 271 9.77 15.49 -29.41
C ASN A 271 8.79 14.30 -29.50
N LEU A 272 8.83 13.37 -28.54
CA LEU A 272 7.95 12.21 -28.52
C LEU A 272 6.48 12.62 -28.39
N THR A 273 5.60 11.88 -29.07
CA THR A 273 4.15 12.03 -28.93
C THR A 273 3.54 10.97 -27.99
N ASN A 274 4.23 9.85 -27.81
CA ASN A 274 3.86 8.74 -26.93
C ASN A 274 5.11 7.98 -26.45
N ILE A 275 4.92 7.02 -25.54
CA ILE A 275 5.98 6.16 -24.97
C ILE A 275 5.67 4.65 -25.08
N ASP A 276 4.95 4.23 -26.14
CA ASP A 276 4.47 2.85 -26.32
C ASP A 276 5.59 1.78 -26.32
N PHE A 277 6.82 2.19 -26.64
CA PHE A 277 8.02 1.37 -26.54
C PHE A 277 8.34 0.94 -25.09
N LEU A 278 7.67 1.50 -24.08
CA LEU A 278 7.76 1.11 -22.67
C LEU A 278 6.55 0.28 -22.19
N ASP A 279 5.66 -0.17 -23.09
CA ASP A 279 4.48 -0.95 -22.71
C ASP A 279 4.79 -2.22 -21.91
N GLY A 280 5.97 -2.82 -22.16
CA GLY A 280 6.46 -4.01 -21.47
C GLY A 280 7.13 -3.76 -20.12
N LEU A 281 7.27 -2.50 -19.70
CA LEU A 281 7.98 -2.14 -18.47
C LEU A 281 7.15 -2.55 -17.24
N GLU A 282 7.69 -3.47 -16.43
CA GLU A 282 7.05 -4.05 -15.25
C GLU A 282 7.54 -3.41 -13.94
N SER A 283 8.81 -2.97 -13.89
CA SER A 283 9.39 -2.42 -12.66
C SER A 283 10.50 -1.39 -12.90
N VAL A 284 10.51 -0.34 -12.06
CA VAL A 284 11.59 0.67 -11.99
C VAL A 284 12.00 0.85 -10.52
N VAL A 285 13.29 0.70 -10.22
CA VAL A 285 13.81 0.73 -8.85
C VAL A 285 15.03 1.64 -8.78
N ALA A 286 14.81 2.88 -8.35
CA ALA A 286 15.86 3.86 -8.09
C ALA A 286 16.30 3.78 -6.62
N LEU A 287 17.60 3.74 -6.39
CA LEU A 287 18.19 3.65 -5.04
C LEU A 287 18.85 4.95 -4.59
N LYS A 288 19.15 5.87 -5.50
CA LYS A 288 19.83 7.12 -5.15
C LYS A 288 18.85 8.02 -4.41
N ASP A 289 19.35 8.68 -3.36
CA ASP A 289 18.60 9.71 -2.64
C ASP A 289 18.15 10.82 -3.58
N ASP A 290 17.00 11.42 -3.25
CA ASP A 290 16.43 12.58 -3.94
C ASP A 290 16.14 12.37 -5.45
N GLU A 291 16.17 11.12 -5.93
CA GLU A 291 15.89 10.76 -7.33
C GLU A 291 14.55 10.04 -7.46
N ALA A 292 13.67 10.58 -8.33
CA ALA A 292 12.44 9.89 -8.69
C ALA A 292 12.75 8.66 -9.55
N ALA A 293 12.04 7.56 -9.31
CA ALA A 293 12.19 6.36 -10.11
C ALA A 293 11.77 6.60 -11.56
N ILE A 294 10.68 7.34 -11.78
CA ILE A 294 10.21 7.73 -13.11
C ILE A 294 10.02 9.24 -13.16
N ARG A 295 10.66 9.91 -14.11
CA ARG A 295 10.55 11.34 -14.35
C ARG A 295 10.29 11.62 -15.83
N VAL A 296 9.20 12.31 -16.14
CA VAL A 296 8.83 12.70 -17.51
C VAL A 296 8.59 14.19 -17.52
N GLN A 297 9.47 14.95 -18.17
CA GLN A 297 9.43 16.41 -18.08
C GLN A 297 9.79 17.14 -19.37
N TYR A 298 9.23 18.33 -19.55
CA TYR A 298 9.54 19.24 -20.65
C TYR A 298 9.32 18.64 -22.06
N ASN A 299 8.35 17.73 -22.22
CA ASN A 299 8.02 17.12 -23.53
C ASN A 299 6.74 17.76 -24.10
N PRO A 300 6.83 18.82 -24.93
CA PRO A 300 5.67 19.62 -25.31
C PRO A 300 4.69 18.90 -26.26
N ASN A 301 5.14 17.88 -26.99
CA ASN A 301 4.31 17.12 -27.94
C ASN A 301 3.74 15.83 -27.34
N LEU A 302 4.13 15.49 -26.10
CA LEU A 302 3.81 14.21 -25.47
C LEU A 302 2.39 14.26 -24.93
N SER A 303 1.46 13.63 -25.65
CA SER A 303 0.02 13.66 -25.34
C SER A 303 -0.48 12.37 -24.68
N ASN A 304 0.29 11.29 -24.72
CA ASN A 304 -0.07 10.01 -24.11
C ASN A 304 1.12 9.39 -23.38
N VAL A 305 0.93 9.10 -22.10
CA VAL A 305 1.85 8.34 -21.27
C VAL A 305 1.08 7.19 -20.64
N SER A 306 1.47 5.96 -20.96
CA SER A 306 0.90 4.77 -20.34
C SER A 306 2.00 3.78 -20.00
N PHE A 307 1.82 3.10 -18.88
CA PHE A 307 2.68 2.02 -18.42
C PHE A 307 1.83 0.78 -18.12
N PRO A 308 1.26 0.12 -19.15
CA PRO A 308 0.24 -0.92 -18.97
C PRO A 308 0.71 -2.15 -18.20
N SER A 309 2.01 -2.47 -18.25
CA SER A 309 2.59 -3.64 -17.55
C SER A 309 3.18 -3.32 -16.18
N LEU A 310 3.18 -2.06 -15.76
CA LEU A 310 3.91 -1.60 -14.58
C LEU A 310 3.25 -2.07 -13.29
N LYS A 311 4.05 -2.72 -12.44
CA LYS A 311 3.59 -3.37 -11.20
C LYS A 311 4.35 -2.91 -9.96
N ARG A 312 5.55 -2.35 -10.14
CA ARG A 312 6.47 -2.00 -9.04
C ARG A 312 7.25 -0.73 -9.36
N VAL A 313 7.16 0.26 -8.50
CA VAL A 313 8.04 1.43 -8.53
C VAL A 313 8.57 1.67 -7.13
N TYR A 314 9.88 1.89 -7.01
CA TYR A 314 10.52 2.23 -5.75
C TYR A 314 11.54 3.35 -5.96
N ALA A 315 11.45 4.37 -5.11
CA ALA A 315 12.46 5.39 -4.85
C ALA A 315 12.35 5.78 -3.37
N ASP A 316 13.47 6.17 -2.74
CA ASP A 316 13.48 6.61 -1.34
C ASP A 316 13.08 8.09 -1.21
N ILE A 317 11.96 8.45 -1.84
CA ILE A 317 11.35 9.80 -1.80
C ILE A 317 9.82 9.71 -1.87
N SER A 318 9.13 10.78 -1.49
CA SER A 318 7.66 10.86 -1.50
C SER A 318 7.05 10.80 -2.91
N ASP A 319 7.71 11.40 -3.90
CA ASP A 319 7.22 11.50 -5.28
C ASP A 319 8.01 10.58 -6.21
N SER A 320 7.76 9.27 -6.11
CA SER A 320 8.49 8.26 -6.89
C SER A 320 8.27 8.37 -8.41
N ILE A 321 7.14 8.94 -8.84
CA ILE A 321 6.77 9.14 -10.24
C ILE A 321 6.38 10.61 -10.43
N VAL A 322 7.07 11.30 -11.34
CA VAL A 322 6.93 12.74 -11.55
C VAL A 322 6.70 13.06 -13.02
N PHE A 323 5.60 13.76 -13.31
CA PHE A 323 5.31 14.38 -14.59
C PHE A 323 5.36 15.90 -14.42
N GLN A 324 6.14 16.59 -15.24
CA GLN A 324 6.32 18.04 -15.09
C GLN A 324 6.45 18.78 -16.43
N ASN A 325 5.67 19.85 -16.64
CA ASN A 325 5.78 20.74 -17.80
C ASN A 325 5.77 19.99 -19.16
N ASN A 326 4.89 19.00 -19.31
CA ASN A 326 4.66 18.32 -20.60
C ASN A 326 3.52 19.03 -21.38
N SER A 327 2.91 18.37 -22.37
CA SER A 327 1.80 18.94 -23.14
C SER A 327 0.58 19.27 -22.27
N GLU A 328 -0.20 20.29 -22.66
CA GLU A 328 -1.45 20.64 -21.97
C GLU A 328 -2.45 19.48 -22.02
N GLU A 329 -2.48 18.71 -23.10
CA GLU A 329 -3.32 17.53 -23.26
C GLU A 329 -3.03 16.47 -22.18
N LEU A 330 -1.75 16.25 -21.84
CA LEU A 330 -1.34 15.33 -20.76
C LEU A 330 -1.82 15.82 -19.39
N LEU A 331 -1.83 17.13 -19.16
CA LEU A 331 -2.26 17.76 -17.90
C LEU A 331 -3.77 17.68 -17.71
N MET A 332 -4.54 17.59 -18.80
CA MET A 332 -6.00 17.58 -18.78
C MET A 332 -6.61 16.17 -18.74
N ASP A 333 -5.84 15.10 -18.94
CA ASP A 333 -6.33 13.72 -18.93
C ASP A 333 -6.10 13.00 -17.58
N PRO A 334 -7.11 12.94 -16.69
CA PRO A 334 -6.98 12.21 -15.43
C PRO A 334 -6.80 10.71 -15.63
N SER A 335 -7.18 10.13 -16.78
CA SER A 335 -7.09 8.68 -17.01
C SER A 335 -5.65 8.17 -17.01
N ILE A 336 -4.70 9.00 -17.43
CA ILE A 336 -3.26 8.70 -17.46
C ILE A 336 -2.75 8.42 -16.06
N CYS A 337 -3.04 9.33 -15.14
CA CYS A 337 -2.57 9.17 -13.79
C CYS A 337 -3.26 8.01 -13.05
N TRP A 338 -4.52 7.76 -13.40
CA TRP A 338 -5.30 6.65 -12.84
C TRP A 338 -4.91 5.30 -13.36
N GLY A 339 -4.57 5.21 -14.64
CA GLY A 339 -3.99 4.00 -15.22
C GLY A 339 -2.75 3.56 -14.45
N ILE A 340 -1.83 4.49 -14.19
CA ILE A 340 -0.59 4.21 -13.45
C ILE A 340 -0.90 3.82 -12.00
N ARG A 341 -1.73 4.60 -11.30
CA ARG A 341 -2.08 4.29 -9.89
C ARG A 341 -2.77 2.92 -9.76
N LYS A 342 -3.71 2.62 -10.65
CA LYS A 342 -4.43 1.33 -10.67
C LYS A 342 -3.49 0.17 -10.98
N ALA A 343 -2.56 0.35 -11.92
CA ALA A 343 -1.60 -0.69 -12.28
C ALA A 343 -0.67 -1.06 -11.12
N LEU A 344 -0.27 -0.07 -10.31
CA LEU A 344 0.63 -0.28 -9.18
C LEU A 344 -0.06 -0.84 -7.93
N ASN A 345 -1.38 -0.67 -7.77
CA ASN A 345 -2.13 -1.13 -6.59
C ASN A 345 -1.55 -0.63 -5.25
N THR A 346 -0.99 0.60 -5.21
CA THR A 346 -0.32 1.17 -4.00
C THR A 346 -1.20 2.16 -3.25
N THR A 347 -0.92 2.32 -1.95
CA THR A 347 -1.70 3.17 -1.07
C THR A 347 -1.23 4.63 -1.01
N ASP A 348 0.07 4.98 -0.99
CA ASP A 348 0.46 6.41 -0.87
C ASP A 348 1.84 6.84 -1.50
N ALA A 349 2.94 6.08 -1.38
CA ALA A 349 4.29 6.55 -1.80
C ALA A 349 4.64 6.43 -3.31
N SER A 350 3.81 5.74 -4.08
CA SER A 350 4.01 5.59 -5.54
C SER A 350 2.93 6.31 -6.36
N ILE A 351 2.18 7.22 -5.71
CA ILE A 351 1.19 8.04 -6.40
C ILE A 351 1.94 8.99 -7.34
N PRO A 352 1.66 8.97 -8.65
CA PRO A 352 2.30 9.90 -9.56
C PRO A 352 1.89 11.33 -9.24
N THR A 353 2.82 12.26 -9.48
CA THR A 353 2.57 13.69 -9.44
C THR A 353 2.56 14.27 -10.85
N ILE A 354 1.64 15.19 -11.11
CA ILE A 354 1.58 15.97 -12.35
C ILE A 354 1.67 17.44 -11.95
N ASP A 355 2.74 18.13 -12.36
CA ASP A 355 3.04 19.52 -11.99
C ASP A 355 2.95 19.80 -10.49
N GLY A 356 3.51 18.88 -9.69
CA GLY A 356 3.49 18.96 -8.23
C GLY A 356 2.13 18.66 -7.60
N GLN A 357 1.13 18.27 -8.39
CA GLN A 357 -0.15 17.80 -7.90
C GLN A 357 -0.14 16.27 -7.85
N GLN A 358 -0.31 15.69 -6.66
CA GLN A 358 -0.55 14.26 -6.53
C GLN A 358 -1.84 13.88 -7.23
N CYS A 359 -1.85 12.70 -7.83
CA CYS A 359 -3.05 12.12 -8.39
C CYS A 359 -3.99 11.58 -7.32
N VAL A 360 -4.70 12.53 -6.71
CA VAL A 360 -5.98 12.28 -6.03
C VAL A 360 -6.99 11.75 -7.04
N GLY A 361 -7.90 10.90 -6.60
CA GLY A 361 -8.69 10.12 -7.54
C GLY A 361 -9.90 10.72 -8.20
N PRO A 362 -10.25 10.30 -9.44
CA PRO A 362 -11.59 10.25 -9.89
C PRO A 362 -12.27 9.26 -8.95
N ILE A 363 -13.18 9.79 -8.16
CA ILE A 363 -14.59 9.46 -8.32
C ILE A 363 -14.80 8.39 -9.38
N ILE A 364 -15.05 7.16 -8.95
CA ILE A 364 -15.64 6.16 -9.82
C ILE A 364 -17.05 6.69 -10.11
N VAL A 365 -17.23 7.42 -11.22
CA VAL A 365 -18.55 7.55 -11.81
C VAL A 365 -18.77 6.23 -12.53
N HIS A 366 -19.53 5.31 -11.91
CA HIS A 366 -20.30 4.37 -12.70
C HIS A 366 -21.28 5.20 -13.51
N THR A 367 -20.87 5.70 -14.67
CA THR A 367 -21.84 6.07 -15.68
C THR A 367 -22.36 4.76 -16.22
N GLU A 368 -23.42 4.23 -15.60
CA GLU A 368 -24.42 3.57 -16.42
C GLU A 368 -24.90 4.64 -17.39
N THR A 369 -24.30 4.65 -18.58
CA THR A 369 -24.85 5.37 -19.72
C THR A 369 -26.12 4.62 -20.12
N SER A 370 -27.19 4.85 -19.37
CA SER A 370 -28.51 4.91 -19.98
C SER A 370 -28.49 6.15 -20.86
N VAL A 371 -28.00 5.99 -22.10
CA VAL A 371 -28.10 7.03 -23.11
C VAL A 371 -29.58 7.25 -23.38
N VAL A 372 -30.15 8.28 -22.79
CA VAL A 372 -31.35 8.92 -23.37
C VAL A 372 -30.83 9.68 -24.58
N VAL A 373 -30.84 9.02 -25.74
CA VAL A 373 -30.58 9.68 -27.01
C VAL A 373 -31.75 10.63 -27.24
N ASN A 374 -31.54 11.92 -26.97
CA ASN A 374 -32.25 12.96 -27.68
C ASN A 374 -31.23 13.74 -28.49
N THR A 375 -31.38 13.60 -29.81
CA THR A 375 -30.74 14.33 -30.93
C THR A 375 -29.42 13.77 -31.48
N GLU A 376 -29.33 13.89 -32.80
CA GLU A 376 -28.74 12.99 -33.80
C GLU A 376 -27.21 12.99 -33.87
N ILE A 377 -26.57 11.83 -33.68
CA ILE A 377 -25.23 11.54 -34.24
C ILE A 377 -25.21 10.08 -34.73
N ASN A 378 -24.94 9.89 -36.01
CA ASN A 378 -24.77 8.58 -36.65
C ASN A 378 -23.53 7.86 -36.08
N VAL A 379 -23.71 6.72 -35.42
CA VAL A 379 -22.61 5.79 -35.09
C VAL A 379 -22.91 4.42 -35.69
N ILE A 380 -21.93 3.90 -36.42
CA ILE A 380 -21.94 2.58 -37.07
C ILE A 380 -21.80 1.51 -35.97
N VAL A 381 -22.80 0.64 -35.85
CA VAL A 381 -22.82 -0.47 -34.88
C VAL A 381 -22.26 -1.72 -35.53
N ASN A 382 -21.22 -2.32 -34.92
CA ASN A 382 -20.93 -3.74 -35.09
C ASN A 382 -21.54 -4.45 -33.87
N THR A 383 -22.63 -5.17 -34.11
CA THR A 383 -23.48 -5.82 -33.10
C THR A 383 -22.91 -7.14 -32.63
N ASP A 384 -23.08 -7.42 -31.33
CA ASP A 384 -23.63 -8.70 -30.84
C ASP A 384 -24.06 -8.55 -29.36
N VAL A 385 -25.26 -8.01 -29.11
CA VAL A 385 -25.96 -8.13 -27.81
C VAL A 385 -27.47 -8.28 -28.06
N ASN A 386 -28.07 -9.33 -27.50
CA ASN A 386 -29.52 -9.59 -27.53
C ASN A 386 -30.26 -8.70 -26.53
N VAL A 387 -31.38 -8.09 -26.95
CA VAL A 387 -32.26 -7.27 -26.11
C VAL A 387 -33.61 -7.96 -25.93
N ILE A 388 -34.10 -8.10 -24.69
CA ILE A 388 -35.47 -8.50 -24.36
C ILE A 388 -36.21 -7.26 -23.84
N VAL A 389 -37.35 -6.93 -24.47
CA VAL A 389 -38.23 -5.81 -24.06
C VAL A 389 -39.54 -6.38 -23.51
N ASN A 390 -39.88 -6.02 -22.27
CA ASN A 390 -41.23 -6.17 -21.73
C ASN A 390 -41.85 -4.78 -21.56
N THR A 391 -42.92 -4.47 -22.30
CA THR A 391 -43.74 -3.28 -22.07
C THR A 391 -45.21 -3.69 -21.93
N GLU A 392 -45.83 -3.26 -20.83
CA GLU A 392 -47.29 -3.27 -20.69
C GLU A 392 -47.89 -2.05 -21.42
N VAL A 393 -48.98 -2.32 -22.12
CA VAL A 393 -49.67 -1.44 -23.05
C VAL A 393 -50.66 -0.55 -22.31
N ASN A 394 -50.64 0.76 -22.60
CA ASN A 394 -51.84 1.59 -22.51
C ASN A 394 -52.03 2.35 -23.83
N THR A 395 -53.18 2.09 -24.44
CA THR A 395 -53.62 2.54 -25.78
C THR A 395 -54.11 3.98 -25.77
N VAL A 396 -53.65 4.81 -26.72
CA VAL A 396 -54.50 5.79 -27.43
C VAL A 396 -54.06 5.88 -28.89
N LEU A 397 -55.05 5.76 -29.77
CA LEU A 397 -54.98 5.71 -31.24
C LEU A 397 -54.48 7.04 -31.85
N PRO A 398 -53.84 7.00 -33.03
CA PRO A 398 -54.43 7.72 -34.17
C PRO A 398 -54.45 6.94 -35.49
N THR A 399 -55.37 7.41 -36.31
CA THR A 399 -55.87 6.97 -37.62
C THR A 399 -54.87 7.04 -38.77
N GLU A 400 -54.90 5.99 -39.60
CA GLU A 400 -54.75 5.87 -41.07
C GLU A 400 -53.76 6.77 -41.85
N ILE A 401 -52.89 6.13 -42.66
CA ILE A 401 -52.85 6.11 -44.15
C ILE A 401 -51.59 5.32 -44.63
N PRO A 402 -51.59 4.65 -45.81
CA PRO A 402 -51.11 3.27 -45.93
C PRO A 402 -49.91 3.00 -46.87
N SER A 403 -49.47 1.72 -46.80
CA SER A 403 -48.81 0.90 -47.84
C SER A 403 -47.30 1.10 -48.06
N MET A 404 -46.45 0.10 -48.30
CA MET A 404 -46.65 -1.22 -48.90
C MET A 404 -45.73 -2.29 -48.28
N ALA A 405 -46.22 -3.52 -48.30
CA ALA A 405 -45.59 -4.75 -47.85
C ALA A 405 -44.53 -5.29 -48.81
N SER A 406 -43.55 -6.01 -48.25
CA SER A 406 -43.01 -7.23 -48.86
C SER A 406 -42.39 -8.13 -47.80
N THR A 407 -43.08 -9.24 -47.55
CA THR A 407 -42.75 -10.38 -46.68
C THR A 407 -41.76 -11.37 -47.32
N VAL A 408 -40.80 -11.81 -46.52
CA VAL A 408 -40.42 -13.21 -46.15
C VAL A 408 -40.55 -14.34 -47.19
N TRP A 409 -39.45 -15.10 -47.36
CA TRP A 409 -39.37 -16.58 -47.33
C TRP A 409 -37.86 -16.95 -47.32
N SER A 410 -37.26 -17.60 -46.32
CA SER A 410 -37.46 -18.90 -45.66
C SER A 410 -37.00 -20.12 -46.46
N THR A 411 -36.15 -20.93 -45.79
CA THR A 411 -35.89 -22.37 -45.97
C THR A 411 -34.96 -22.74 -47.16
N ILE A 412 -34.15 -23.81 -47.21
CA ILE A 412 -34.11 -25.17 -46.60
C ILE A 412 -32.65 -25.70 -46.80
N PHE A 413 -31.98 -26.44 -45.89
CA PHE A 413 -31.74 -27.91 -45.92
C PHE A 413 -30.57 -28.32 -44.95
N PRO A 414 -30.47 -29.60 -44.52
CA PRO A 414 -30.26 -30.01 -43.13
C PRO A 414 -29.06 -30.97 -42.88
N SER A 415 -28.83 -31.25 -41.58
CA SER A 415 -28.19 -32.38 -40.84
C SER A 415 -27.43 -33.48 -41.61
N GLU A 416 -26.34 -34.08 -41.12
CA GLU A 416 -26.09 -34.82 -39.86
C GLU A 416 -24.54 -34.94 -39.68
N GLY A 417 -23.87 -35.22 -38.56
CA GLY A 417 -24.20 -35.60 -37.19
C GLY A 417 -22.94 -36.25 -36.58
N LEU A 418 -22.50 -35.87 -35.36
CA LEU A 418 -21.74 -36.76 -34.47
C LEU A 418 -21.83 -36.26 -33.02
N THR A 419 -22.37 -37.11 -32.17
CA THR A 419 -22.66 -36.88 -30.75
C THR A 419 -21.51 -37.30 -29.84
N THR A 420 -21.23 -36.51 -28.80
CA THR A 420 -20.67 -36.99 -27.52
C THR A 420 -21.38 -36.29 -26.36
N PRO A 421 -21.75 -37.00 -25.28
CA PRO A 421 -22.55 -36.43 -24.20
C PRO A 421 -21.68 -35.82 -23.10
N THR A 422 -21.96 -34.57 -22.75
CA THR A 422 -21.51 -33.98 -21.48
C THR A 422 -22.73 -33.42 -20.77
N THR A 423 -23.05 -34.02 -19.63
CA THR A 423 -24.09 -33.59 -18.68
C THR A 423 -23.80 -32.17 -18.20
N VAL A 424 -24.66 -31.23 -18.57
CA VAL A 424 -24.66 -29.85 -18.06
C VAL A 424 -25.37 -29.83 -16.71
N ALA A 425 -24.62 -29.55 -15.64
CA ALA A 425 -25.19 -29.10 -14.38
C ALA A 425 -25.72 -27.66 -14.56
N PRO A 426 -26.83 -27.26 -13.90
CA PRO A 426 -27.41 -25.94 -14.10
C PRO A 426 -26.44 -24.85 -13.64
N THR A 427 -26.23 -23.87 -14.51
CA THR A 427 -25.51 -22.62 -14.23
C THR A 427 -26.26 -21.85 -13.15
N VAL A 428 -25.64 -21.72 -11.98
CA VAL A 428 -26.02 -20.74 -10.96
C VAL A 428 -25.60 -19.37 -11.48
N GLU A 429 -26.57 -18.47 -11.70
CA GLU A 429 -26.30 -17.05 -11.90
C GLU A 429 -25.48 -16.52 -10.72
N PRO A 430 -24.41 -15.72 -10.95
CA PRO A 430 -23.73 -15.04 -9.87
C PRO A 430 -24.73 -14.05 -9.23
N THR A 431 -25.24 -14.39 -8.06
CA THR A 431 -25.94 -13.42 -7.21
C THR A 431 -24.94 -12.34 -6.83
N GLU A 432 -25.25 -11.08 -7.16
CA GLU A 432 -24.53 -9.91 -6.64
C GLU A 432 -24.31 -10.07 -5.13
N PRO A 433 -23.13 -9.69 -4.59
CA PRO A 433 -22.96 -9.64 -3.15
C PRO A 433 -24.04 -8.72 -2.56
N PRO A 434 -24.70 -9.11 -1.46
CA PRO A 434 -25.69 -8.24 -0.83
C PRO A 434 -25.00 -6.93 -0.43
N GLY A 435 -25.53 -5.79 -0.91
CA GLY A 435 -25.07 -4.47 -0.50
C GLY A 435 -25.13 -4.31 1.03
N ASP A 436 -24.31 -3.41 1.59
CA ASP A 436 -24.25 -3.18 3.03
C ASP A 436 -25.67 -2.93 3.57
N PRO A 437 -26.15 -3.73 4.55
CA PRO A 437 -27.55 -3.67 5.02
C PRO A 437 -27.92 -2.32 5.66
N ARG A 438 -26.93 -1.48 5.98
CA ARG A 438 -27.13 -0.11 6.48
C ARG A 438 -27.47 0.86 5.35
N CYS A 439 -27.17 0.52 4.11
CA CYS A 439 -27.43 1.33 2.92
C CYS A 439 -28.83 1.09 2.38
N THR A 440 -29.80 1.79 2.97
CA THR A 440 -31.20 1.69 2.53
C THR A 440 -31.43 2.38 1.17
N PRO A 441 -32.32 1.85 0.32
CA PRO A 441 -32.66 2.47 -0.97
C PRO A 441 -33.06 3.94 -0.81
N GLY A 442 -32.46 4.81 -1.61
CA GLY A 442 -32.71 6.26 -1.56
C GLY A 442 -31.89 7.02 -0.51
N CYS A 443 -31.05 6.34 0.27
CA CYS A 443 -30.10 6.96 1.19
C CYS A 443 -28.64 6.82 0.73
N THR A 444 -28.42 6.51 -0.55
CA THR A 444 -27.09 6.50 -1.17
C THR A 444 -26.87 7.79 -1.94
N PHE A 445 -25.73 8.42 -1.70
CA PHE A 445 -25.21 9.51 -2.51
C PHE A 445 -24.25 8.91 -3.54
N GLU A 446 -24.76 8.72 -4.76
CA GLU A 446 -23.99 8.16 -5.88
C GLU A 446 -22.88 9.10 -6.39
N PRO A 447 -23.09 10.41 -6.52
CA PRO A 447 -21.99 11.32 -6.84
C PRO A 447 -20.96 11.34 -5.70
N THR A 448 -19.69 11.55 -6.02
CA THR A 448 -18.65 11.67 -4.98
C THR A 448 -18.44 13.11 -4.52
N ILE A 449 -18.37 14.07 -5.45
CA ILE A 449 -18.24 15.49 -5.11
C ILE A 449 -19.59 16.04 -4.67
N LEU A 450 -19.61 16.78 -3.57
CA LEU A 450 -20.74 17.62 -3.16
C LEU A 450 -20.53 19.06 -3.66
N ASP A 451 -21.29 19.47 -4.67
CA ASP A 451 -21.30 20.81 -5.27
C ASP A 451 -22.73 21.23 -5.68
N SER A 452 -22.93 22.40 -6.28
CA SER A 452 -24.25 22.87 -6.72
C SER A 452 -24.93 21.94 -7.74
N ALA A 453 -24.18 21.23 -8.57
CA ALA A 453 -24.72 20.32 -9.57
C ALA A 453 -25.18 18.99 -8.95
N THR A 454 -24.48 18.51 -7.92
CA THR A 454 -24.74 17.22 -7.28
C THR A 454 -25.60 17.31 -6.03
N LEU A 455 -25.74 18.49 -5.41
CA LEU A 455 -26.50 18.70 -4.17
C LEU A 455 -27.98 18.28 -4.26
N LYS A 456 -28.57 18.25 -5.46
CA LYS A 456 -29.93 17.73 -5.68
C LYS A 456 -30.05 16.23 -5.49
N TYR A 457 -28.96 15.48 -5.61
CA TYR A 457 -28.91 14.02 -5.42
C TYR A 457 -28.59 13.62 -3.98
N PHE A 458 -28.20 14.59 -3.13
CA PHE A 458 -27.89 14.29 -1.74
C PHE A 458 -29.17 13.87 -0.97
N PRO A 459 -29.16 12.72 -0.25
CA PRO A 459 -30.35 12.20 0.42
C PRO A 459 -30.64 12.93 1.75
N LYS A 460 -31.21 14.14 1.64
CA LYS A 460 -31.41 15.09 2.76
C LYS A 460 -32.30 14.58 3.90
N ASN A 461 -33.09 13.53 3.70
CA ASN A 461 -34.01 12.99 4.71
C ASN A 461 -33.44 11.76 5.45
N CYS A 462 -32.22 11.35 5.12
CA CYS A 462 -31.62 10.15 5.68
C CYS A 462 -30.71 10.47 6.87
N SER A 463 -30.84 9.68 7.93
CA SER A 463 -29.94 9.72 9.09
C SER A 463 -28.63 8.98 8.81
N THR A 464 -28.71 7.85 8.11
CA THR A 464 -27.55 7.12 7.60
C THR A 464 -27.47 7.36 6.10
N VAL A 465 -26.35 7.89 5.65
CA VAL A 465 -26.07 8.13 4.23
C VAL A 465 -24.92 7.23 3.82
N CYS A 466 -25.08 6.52 2.72
CA CYS A 466 -23.99 5.76 2.12
C CYS A 466 -23.39 6.55 0.96
N SER A 467 -22.07 6.55 0.82
CA SER A 467 -21.40 7.03 -0.39
C SER A 467 -20.89 5.83 -1.17
N ALA A 468 -21.18 5.80 -2.48
CA ALA A 468 -20.74 4.69 -3.35
C ALA A 468 -19.21 4.63 -3.49
N SER A 469 -18.53 5.75 -3.30
CA SER A 469 -17.06 5.83 -3.27
C SER A 469 -16.57 6.68 -2.09
N ALA A 470 -16.97 7.96 -2.04
CA ALA A 470 -16.63 8.86 -0.93
C ALA A 470 -17.65 10.01 -0.88
N LEU A 471 -17.79 10.64 0.29
CA LEU A 471 -18.32 12.00 0.39
C LEU A 471 -17.14 12.96 0.31
N TYR A 472 -16.96 13.58 -0.85
CA TYR A 472 -15.83 14.45 -1.15
C TYR A 472 -16.25 15.94 -1.15
N ILE A 473 -15.53 16.74 -0.37
CA ILE A 473 -15.74 18.18 -0.20
C ILE A 473 -14.41 18.89 -0.45
N GLY A 474 -14.28 19.47 -1.65
CA GLY A 474 -12.98 19.94 -2.13
C GLY A 474 -12.93 21.37 -2.64
N TYR A 475 -11.93 21.66 -3.48
CA TYR A 475 -11.82 22.94 -4.18
C TYR A 475 -12.95 23.12 -5.23
N GLU A 476 -13.49 21.99 -5.70
CA GLU A 476 -14.62 21.84 -6.62
C GLU A 476 -15.95 22.24 -5.96
N THR A 477 -16.03 22.18 -4.62
CA THR A 477 -17.26 22.53 -3.89
C THR A 477 -17.49 24.05 -3.91
N ASP A 478 -18.41 24.46 -4.77
CA ASP A 478 -18.84 25.85 -4.94
C ASP A 478 -19.86 26.32 -3.86
N LEU A 479 -20.40 25.39 -3.07
CA LEU A 479 -21.42 25.64 -2.05
C LEU A 479 -20.99 26.62 -0.94
N THR A 480 -21.96 27.37 -0.41
CA THR A 480 -21.78 28.17 0.81
C THR A 480 -21.89 27.30 2.07
N GLU A 481 -21.30 27.74 3.18
CA GLU A 481 -21.40 27.02 4.46
C GLU A 481 -22.86 26.80 4.90
N LYS A 482 -23.75 27.76 4.63
CA LYS A 482 -25.18 27.62 4.87
C LYS A 482 -25.81 26.50 4.03
N GLN A 483 -25.50 26.42 2.74
CA GLN A 483 -25.99 25.34 1.88
C GLN A 483 -25.49 23.98 2.34
N MET A 484 -24.23 23.90 2.80
CA MET A 484 -23.66 22.68 3.37
C MET A 484 -24.41 22.26 4.64
N ILE A 485 -24.60 23.19 5.59
CA ILE A 485 -25.37 22.94 6.82
C ILE A 485 -26.79 22.45 6.49
N ASP A 486 -27.51 23.17 5.63
CA ASP A 486 -28.89 22.84 5.30
C ASP A 486 -29.03 21.47 4.60
N THR A 487 -27.99 21.06 3.86
CA THR A 487 -27.96 19.79 3.12
C THR A 487 -27.57 18.61 4.02
N LEU A 488 -26.60 18.80 4.91
CA LEU A 488 -25.98 17.72 5.68
C LEU A 488 -26.57 17.55 7.09
N LYS A 489 -27.39 18.49 7.58
CA LYS A 489 -27.91 18.54 8.97
C LYS A 489 -28.59 17.27 9.49
N ASN A 490 -29.16 16.44 8.61
CA ASN A 490 -29.86 15.23 9.01
C ASN A 490 -28.96 13.99 9.00
N MET A 491 -27.80 14.07 8.33
CA MET A 491 -26.83 12.98 8.28
C MET A 491 -26.12 12.88 9.63
N LYS A 492 -26.31 11.73 10.28
CA LYS A 492 -25.68 11.34 11.54
C LYS A 492 -24.65 10.23 11.35
N HIS A 493 -24.87 9.35 10.38
CA HIS A 493 -23.96 8.26 10.08
C HIS A 493 -23.59 8.31 8.61
N LEU A 494 -22.29 8.28 8.33
CA LEU A 494 -21.77 8.10 6.98
C LEU A 494 -21.19 6.69 6.87
N VAL A 495 -21.62 5.93 5.87
CA VAL A 495 -20.98 4.68 5.45
C VAL A 495 -20.25 4.96 4.13
N GLY A 496 -18.93 4.80 4.13
CA GLY A 496 -18.03 5.22 3.06
C GLY A 496 -17.08 6.33 3.50
N ASP A 497 -16.15 6.68 2.61
CA ASP A 497 -15.07 7.61 2.91
C ASP A 497 -15.58 9.05 3.13
N LEU A 498 -14.93 9.79 4.02
CA LEU A 498 -15.10 11.23 4.19
C LEU A 498 -13.81 11.93 3.82
N ILE A 499 -13.84 12.73 2.75
CA ILE A 499 -12.65 13.42 2.25
C ILE A 499 -12.94 14.92 2.15
N VAL A 500 -12.22 15.71 2.94
CA VAL A 500 -12.25 17.18 2.89
C VAL A 500 -10.86 17.69 2.53
N THR A 501 -10.67 18.14 1.29
CA THR A 501 -9.32 18.48 0.80
C THR A 501 -9.29 19.77 -0.01
N ARG A 502 -8.30 20.65 0.20
CA ARG A 502 -8.21 21.95 -0.51
C ARG A 502 -9.49 22.80 -0.41
N SER A 503 -10.26 22.63 0.66
CA SER A 503 -11.53 23.32 0.83
C SER A 503 -11.34 24.78 1.22
N LYS A 504 -12.31 25.62 0.85
CA LYS A 504 -12.34 27.05 1.20
C LYS A 504 -12.85 27.33 2.62
N TYR A 505 -13.29 26.29 3.35
CA TYR A 505 -13.96 26.46 4.64
C TYR A 505 -12.97 26.61 5.80
N LYS A 506 -13.35 27.43 6.77
CA LYS A 506 -12.55 27.61 8.00
C LYS A 506 -12.75 26.48 9.01
N THR A 507 -13.89 25.80 8.93
CA THR A 507 -14.24 24.66 9.78
C THR A 507 -15.07 23.64 9.02
N ALA A 508 -15.14 22.41 9.52
CA ALA A 508 -16.03 21.36 9.05
C ALA A 508 -17.35 21.30 9.83
N ARG A 509 -17.74 22.37 10.55
CA ARG A 509 -18.94 22.42 11.38
C ARG A 509 -20.25 22.24 10.62
N PHE A 510 -20.22 22.34 9.29
CA PHE A 510 -21.34 21.93 8.44
C PHE A 510 -21.64 20.41 8.53
N LEU A 511 -20.74 19.60 9.10
CA LEU A 511 -20.91 18.20 9.47
C LEU A 511 -21.12 18.01 10.99
N ALA A 512 -21.49 19.05 11.75
CA ALA A 512 -21.58 18.95 13.22
C ALA A 512 -22.65 17.97 13.73
N SER A 513 -23.61 17.54 12.89
CA SER A 513 -24.58 16.49 13.21
C SER A 513 -24.01 15.07 13.08
N LEU A 514 -22.82 14.91 12.50
CA LEU A 514 -22.20 13.61 12.24
C LEU A 514 -21.75 12.95 13.56
N GLU A 515 -22.25 11.76 13.79
CA GLU A 515 -22.02 10.93 14.98
C GLU A 515 -21.06 9.77 14.68
N SER A 516 -21.07 9.23 13.45
CA SER A 516 -20.11 8.19 13.04
C SER A 516 -19.73 8.24 11.56
N VAL A 517 -18.53 7.73 11.25
CA VAL A 517 -18.06 7.44 9.89
C VAL A 517 -17.54 6.01 9.85
N ASP A 518 -18.10 5.16 8.99
CA ASP A 518 -17.62 3.81 8.78
C ASP A 518 -17.16 3.58 7.35
N CYS A 519 -15.86 3.34 7.17
CA CYS A 519 -15.26 3.07 5.87
C CYS A 519 -14.41 1.79 5.89
N TYR A 520 -14.91 0.77 6.60
CA TYR A 520 -14.42 -0.59 6.51
C TYR A 520 -12.93 -0.77 6.89
N ASN A 521 -12.43 0.05 7.82
CA ASN A 521 -11.05 0.05 8.35
C ASN A 521 -9.94 0.41 7.34
N TYR A 522 -10.19 0.34 6.03
CA TYR A 522 -9.20 0.68 4.99
C TYR A 522 -9.45 2.03 4.31
N GLY A 523 -10.68 2.51 4.32
CA GLY A 523 -11.08 3.78 3.75
C GLY A 523 -10.55 4.98 4.55
N PHE A 524 -10.96 6.17 4.15
CA PHE A 524 -10.39 7.40 4.68
C PHE A 524 -11.39 8.29 5.42
N PHE A 525 -10.94 8.77 6.57
CA PHE A 525 -11.42 9.98 7.24
C PHE A 525 -10.33 11.04 7.09
N LYS A 526 -10.44 11.87 6.05
CA LYS A 526 -9.33 12.67 5.53
C LYS A 526 -9.64 14.16 5.55
N PHE A 527 -8.73 14.93 6.16
CA PHE A 527 -8.70 16.39 6.13
C PHE A 527 -7.31 16.84 5.70
N THR A 528 -7.13 17.21 4.43
CA THR A 528 -5.79 17.54 3.90
C THR A 528 -5.73 18.81 3.09
N LEU A 529 -4.61 19.55 3.14
CA LEU A 529 -4.39 20.73 2.30
C LEU A 529 -5.46 21.83 2.46
N ASN A 530 -6.15 21.92 3.60
CA ASN A 530 -7.17 22.94 3.84
C ASN A 530 -6.53 24.19 4.46
N ASP A 531 -5.85 25.00 3.66
CA ASP A 531 -5.10 26.17 4.13
C ASP A 531 -5.97 27.22 4.84
N LYS A 532 -7.29 27.23 4.65
CA LYS A 532 -8.19 28.15 5.37
C LYS A 532 -8.73 27.57 6.68
N MET A 533 -8.55 26.27 6.91
CA MET A 533 -9.11 25.58 8.05
C MET A 533 -8.32 25.88 9.32
N THR A 534 -9.01 26.39 10.34
CA THR A 534 -8.41 26.70 11.64
C THR A 534 -8.79 25.70 12.73
N GLU A 535 -9.86 24.95 12.49
CA GLU A 535 -10.45 23.95 13.39
C GLU A 535 -11.24 22.94 12.55
N ILE A 536 -11.19 21.63 12.85
CA ILE A 536 -12.08 20.65 12.18
C ILE A 536 -13.51 20.81 12.72
N GLY A 537 -13.71 20.64 14.04
CA GLY A 537 -14.96 21.00 14.71
C GLY A 537 -16.11 20.02 14.45
N LEU A 538 -15.93 18.76 14.85
CA LEU A 538 -16.94 17.70 14.79
C LEU A 538 -17.28 17.25 16.22
N PRO A 539 -18.05 18.05 16.97
CA PRO A 539 -18.23 17.85 18.40
C PRO A 539 -19.03 16.58 18.75
N ASN A 540 -19.89 16.11 17.84
CA ASN A 540 -20.74 14.95 18.04
C ASN A 540 -20.13 13.65 17.47
N LEU A 541 -18.99 13.72 16.78
CA LEU A 541 -18.39 12.55 16.16
C LEU A 541 -17.79 11.65 17.24
N THR A 542 -18.30 10.42 17.33
CA THR A 542 -17.90 9.43 18.34
C THR A 542 -17.10 8.30 17.72
N ASN A 543 -17.56 7.74 16.60
CA ASN A 543 -17.03 6.48 16.06
C ASN A 543 -16.46 6.68 14.66
N VAL A 544 -15.21 6.29 14.46
CA VAL A 544 -14.55 6.33 13.14
C VAL A 544 -13.86 4.99 12.87
N SER A 545 -14.33 4.24 11.89
CA SER A 545 -13.69 2.99 11.44
C SER A 545 -12.91 3.18 10.14
N CYS A 546 -12.08 4.22 10.15
CA CYS A 546 -11.35 4.72 8.99
C CYS A 546 -9.91 5.03 9.34
N ARG A 547 -9.01 4.99 8.35
CA ARG A 547 -7.71 5.63 8.47
C ARG A 547 -7.91 7.14 8.63
N ILE A 548 -7.46 7.66 9.76
CA ILE A 548 -7.57 9.09 10.10
C ILE A 548 -6.34 9.77 9.54
N HIS A 549 -6.53 10.62 8.53
CA HIS A 549 -5.43 11.34 7.88
C HIS A 549 -5.72 12.85 7.90
N ILE A 550 -5.03 13.55 8.80
CA ILE A 550 -5.14 15.00 8.97
C ILE A 550 -3.76 15.61 8.74
N SER A 551 -3.48 16.04 7.51
CA SER A 551 -2.14 16.52 7.15
C SER A 551 -2.15 17.80 6.32
N SER A 552 -1.08 18.58 6.41
CA SER A 552 -0.86 19.77 5.59
C SER A 552 -1.99 20.82 5.69
N ASN A 553 -2.57 20.98 6.88
CA ASN A 553 -3.55 22.04 7.17
C ASN A 553 -2.83 23.18 7.91
N ASN A 554 -2.13 24.03 7.16
CA ASN A 554 -1.13 24.97 7.68
C ASN A 554 -1.66 25.97 8.74
N ASN A 555 -2.98 26.22 8.78
CA ASN A 555 -3.62 27.12 9.74
C ASN A 555 -4.44 26.38 10.82
N LEU A 556 -4.45 25.05 10.81
CA LEU A 556 -5.20 24.24 11.77
C LEU A 556 -4.55 24.34 13.15
N THR A 557 -5.31 24.83 14.13
CA THR A 557 -4.81 25.05 15.50
C THR A 557 -5.35 24.05 16.52
N ARG A 558 -6.45 23.36 16.19
CA ARG A 558 -7.11 22.38 17.06
C ARG A 558 -8.01 21.44 16.25
N LEU A 559 -8.21 20.22 16.74
CA LEU A 559 -9.16 19.27 16.16
C LEU A 559 -10.61 19.64 16.53
N ASN A 560 -10.85 19.80 17.83
CA ASN A 560 -12.19 19.95 18.42
C ASN A 560 -13.11 18.78 18.04
N MET A 561 -12.63 17.58 18.36
CA MET A 561 -13.33 16.30 18.19
C MET A 561 -13.29 15.51 19.52
N PRO A 562 -13.89 16.03 20.60
CA PRO A 562 -13.65 15.57 21.97
C PRO A 562 -14.08 14.13 22.26
N HIS A 563 -14.92 13.55 21.40
CA HIS A 563 -15.47 12.22 21.58
C HIS A 563 -14.99 11.20 20.54
N VAL A 564 -14.10 11.59 19.61
CA VAL A 564 -13.70 10.72 18.50
C VAL A 564 -12.88 9.53 19.01
N MET A 565 -13.36 8.33 18.72
CA MET A 565 -12.70 7.06 19.02
C MET A 565 -12.57 6.25 17.72
N PRO A 566 -11.34 5.88 17.33
CA PRO A 566 -11.14 4.94 16.24
C PRO A 566 -11.64 3.55 16.66
N ILE A 567 -12.64 3.02 15.94
CA ILE A 567 -13.25 1.71 16.24
C ILE A 567 -13.17 0.81 15.01
N GLN A 568 -13.01 -0.50 15.18
CA GLN A 568 -13.08 -1.41 14.04
C GLN A 568 -14.51 -1.49 13.49
N SER A 569 -14.63 -1.47 12.17
CA SER A 569 -15.85 -1.79 11.45
C SER A 569 -16.18 -3.27 11.66
N THR A 570 -17.45 -3.55 11.97
CA THR A 570 -17.97 -4.93 12.03
C THR A 570 -18.16 -5.55 10.64
N TYR A 571 -17.94 -4.77 9.58
CA TYR A 571 -18.09 -5.16 8.18
C TYR A 571 -16.74 -5.28 7.46
N ALA A 572 -15.63 -5.28 8.19
CA ALA A 572 -14.29 -5.40 7.63
C ALA A 572 -13.46 -6.45 8.37
N ASN A 573 -12.65 -7.19 7.61
CA ASN A 573 -11.69 -8.16 8.15
C ASN A 573 -10.30 -7.55 8.42
N TYR A 574 -10.15 -6.24 8.25
CA TYR A 574 -8.90 -5.53 8.47
C TYR A 574 -8.82 -5.05 9.92
N SER A 575 -7.69 -5.24 10.60
CA SER A 575 -7.63 -5.07 12.05
C SER A 575 -7.00 -3.76 12.51
N THR A 576 -6.23 -3.03 11.68
CA THR A 576 -5.55 -1.81 12.13
C THR A 576 -6.23 -0.54 11.63
N ILE A 577 -6.15 0.52 12.44
CA ILE A 577 -6.58 1.86 12.05
C ILE A 577 -5.38 2.79 12.16
N ASP A 578 -4.95 3.32 11.03
CA ASP A 578 -3.84 4.27 10.99
C ASP A 578 -4.32 5.67 11.35
N VAL A 579 -3.53 6.36 12.18
CA VAL A 579 -3.76 7.75 12.57
C VAL A 579 -2.52 8.56 12.22
N GLU A 580 -2.72 9.55 11.36
CA GLU A 580 -1.74 10.57 11.01
C GLU A 580 -2.32 11.96 11.25
N ILE A 581 -1.58 12.77 12.02
CA ILE A 581 -1.89 14.17 12.29
C ILE A 581 -0.59 14.98 12.15
N SER A 582 -0.32 15.48 10.94
CA SER A 582 0.99 16.05 10.59
C SER A 582 0.87 17.43 9.94
N TYR A 583 1.97 18.19 9.88
CA TYR A 583 2.09 19.44 9.11
C TYR A 583 0.94 20.45 9.34
N SER A 584 0.54 20.63 10.60
CA SER A 584 -0.45 21.62 11.04
C SER A 584 0.20 22.94 11.45
N ALA A 585 -0.57 23.94 11.89
CA ALA A 585 -0.02 25.21 12.34
C ALA A 585 1.00 25.00 13.48
N PRO A 586 2.03 25.85 13.64
CA PRO A 586 2.99 25.73 14.74
C PRO A 586 2.36 25.79 16.14
N SER A 587 1.19 26.44 16.26
CA SER A 587 0.40 26.52 17.49
C SER A 587 -0.62 25.39 17.64
N PHE A 588 -0.62 24.41 16.73
CA PHE A 588 -1.52 23.27 16.77
C PHE A 588 -1.35 22.51 18.08
N CYS A 589 -2.48 22.28 18.76
CA CYS A 589 -2.51 21.47 19.94
C CYS A 589 -3.63 20.43 19.89
N ILE A 590 -3.35 19.27 20.49
CA ILE A 590 -4.31 18.21 20.76
C ILE A 590 -4.65 18.19 22.25
N THR A 591 -5.92 18.03 22.61
CA THR A 591 -6.29 17.91 24.02
C THR A 591 -5.90 16.54 24.57
N ILE A 592 -5.72 16.44 25.90
CA ILE A 592 -5.48 15.14 26.56
C ILE A 592 -6.63 14.17 26.28
N GLN A 593 -7.88 14.67 26.27
CA GLN A 593 -9.05 13.85 25.98
C GLN A 593 -9.02 13.28 24.56
N GLU A 594 -8.76 14.13 23.54
CA GLU A 594 -8.67 13.68 22.15
C GLU A 594 -7.56 12.64 21.98
N MET A 595 -6.38 12.89 22.53
CA MET A 595 -5.27 11.94 22.44
C MET A 595 -5.56 10.64 23.20
N SER A 596 -6.19 10.71 24.38
CA SER A 596 -6.60 9.52 25.12
C SER A 596 -7.58 8.67 24.33
N ASN A 597 -8.52 9.28 23.61
CA ASN A 597 -9.46 8.55 22.78
C ASN A 597 -8.72 7.88 21.60
N LEU A 598 -7.79 8.59 20.94
CA LEU A 598 -6.98 8.02 19.85
C LEU A 598 -6.07 6.87 20.33
N MET A 599 -5.71 6.83 21.61
CA MET A 599 -4.88 5.76 22.21
C MET A 599 -5.71 4.65 22.88
N THR A 600 -7.03 4.60 22.66
CA THR A 600 -7.92 3.69 23.41
C THR A 600 -7.64 2.22 23.12
N TYR A 601 -7.22 1.87 21.91
CA TYR A 601 -7.05 0.48 21.48
C TYR A 601 -5.67 0.23 20.84
N GLU A 602 -5.09 -0.95 21.11
CA GLU A 602 -3.74 -1.34 20.65
C GLU A 602 -3.62 -1.52 19.12
N TYR A 603 -4.75 -1.71 18.44
CA TYR A 603 -4.82 -1.82 16.98
C TYR A 603 -4.72 -0.47 16.27
N ILE A 604 -4.77 0.65 17.01
CA ILE A 604 -4.59 1.98 16.45
C ILE A 604 -3.09 2.21 16.27
N LYS A 605 -2.67 2.49 15.03
CA LYS A 605 -1.26 2.70 14.68
C LYS A 605 -1.02 4.16 14.34
N PHE A 606 -0.08 4.77 15.05
CA PHE A 606 0.32 6.14 14.80
C PHE A 606 1.44 6.15 13.76
N SER A 607 1.15 6.70 12.59
CA SER A 607 2.17 6.86 11.53
C SER A 607 3.04 8.08 11.83
N LEU A 608 2.40 9.25 11.99
CA LEU A 608 3.06 10.50 12.35
C LEU A 608 2.06 11.41 13.06
N ILE A 609 2.38 11.85 14.29
CA ILE A 609 1.64 12.90 14.98
C ILE A 609 2.60 14.03 15.37
N THR A 610 2.30 15.25 14.90
CA THR A 610 3.03 16.47 15.24
C THR A 610 2.10 17.48 15.91
N GLY A 611 2.50 18.03 17.05
CA GLY A 611 1.70 19.02 17.78
C GLY A 611 2.11 19.13 19.24
N SER A 612 1.50 20.07 19.97
CA SER A 612 1.63 20.19 21.43
C SER A 612 0.35 19.71 22.14
N TYR A 613 0.41 19.48 23.45
CA TYR A 613 -0.83 19.35 24.23
C TYR A 613 -1.45 20.73 24.49
N CYS A 614 -2.76 20.84 24.37
CA CYS A 614 -3.45 22.09 24.68
C CYS A 614 -3.31 22.44 26.16
N ALA A 615 -3.08 23.72 26.48
CA ALA A 615 -2.99 24.18 27.86
C ALA A 615 -4.29 23.90 28.62
N VAL A 616 -4.19 23.20 29.76
CA VAL A 616 -5.33 22.96 30.66
C VAL A 616 -5.73 24.30 31.27
N SER A 617 -6.96 24.76 31.03
CA SER A 617 -7.46 25.96 31.69
C SER A 617 -7.61 25.67 33.19
N SER A 618 -6.96 26.48 34.02
CA SER A 618 -6.89 26.32 35.48
C SER A 618 -8.20 26.67 36.22
N ASN A 619 -9.36 26.38 35.60
CA ASN A 619 -10.69 26.69 36.13
C ASN A 619 -11.60 25.44 36.23
N SER A 620 -11.07 24.31 36.70
CA SER A 620 -11.91 23.21 37.20
C SER A 620 -11.33 22.62 38.49
N THR A 621 -11.60 23.29 39.62
CA THR A 621 -11.63 22.59 40.91
C THR A 621 -12.85 21.67 40.91
N SER A 622 -12.69 20.42 40.49
CA SER A 622 -13.62 19.35 40.83
C SER A 622 -13.01 18.50 41.94
N SER A 623 -13.68 18.54 43.08
CA SER A 623 -13.48 17.70 44.25
C SER A 623 -13.55 16.21 43.88
N GLU A 624 -12.41 15.52 43.84
CA GLU A 624 -12.39 14.07 43.94
C GLU A 624 -12.55 13.65 45.41
N LYS A 625 -13.72 13.11 45.73
CA LYS A 625 -13.90 12.28 46.92
C LYS A 625 -13.12 10.99 46.68
N LYS A 626 -12.08 10.78 47.49
CA LYS A 626 -11.53 9.46 47.75
C LYS A 626 -12.65 8.50 48.16
N THR A 627 -12.84 7.44 47.38
CA THR A 627 -13.29 6.15 47.91
C THR A 627 -12.49 5.06 47.22
#